data_AF-A0A518ASN2-F1
#
_entry.id   AF-A0A518ASN2-F1
#
_cell.length_a   1.000
_cell.length_b   1.000
_cell.length_c   1.000
_cell.angle_alpha   90.00
_cell.angle_beta   90.00
_cell.angle_gamma   90.00
#
_symmetry.space_group_name_H-M   'P 1'
#
loop_
_entity.id
_entity.type
_entity.pdbx_description
1 polymer ?
#
loop_
_entity_poly.entity_id
_entity_poly.type
_entity_poly.pdbx_seq_one_letter_code
_entity_poly.pdbx_strand_id
1 'polypeptide(L)'
;MYKLLLCWRYLKTRYIALACIVSVTLGVATMIVVNSVMGGVSRETKERMNDVLGDITIRGRSLEGIPNYEWHHQEIMRLLGDDVVAMTPVAHVPAMLGYYTSGQYMTQQVQVMGIDPESYNQVCAYTEFLQHPENREHPDFELKDSGYDTVDHSASNPAKAQSREVMATAGWLHRRQVAEFNKRLEVSPESTHLQDTDDNPHNPFAAESAPVAEDFNPATDQHTGTVVQLGFCTHETGAGGIGFHLLPGDDIEITFPSAGRPPKPLVSKLTVTDLYDSKIQMVDGNIIFMPLDKLQEMRGMIDPQSGVRFVNAIQLKLKPGVDQNTARDLLREHFQPHLYSVYTWRDLQGPMLTAITVEIVILNLLLFLIIAVAGFGILAIFFMIVVEKTRDIGILKSLGASSSGVMGIFLTYGFSLGLVGAGCGVLLGLIIAYNVQEIAEAFAVFAGIDLYDSSIYPTLEIPTLVEPFTVSWIALGAMGIAVLASVFPALRAAKMHPVEALRFE
;
A
#
# COMPACT_ATOMS: atom_id res chain seq x y z
N MET A 1 8.20 9.82 53.79
CA MET A 1 9.30 10.60 53.17
C MET A 1 10.64 9.86 53.12
N TYR A 2 11.10 9.19 54.17
CA TYR A 2 12.43 8.52 54.17
C TYR A 2 12.62 7.40 53.13
N LYS A 3 11.55 6.66 52.78
CA LYS A 3 11.59 5.57 51.76
C LYS A 3 12.00 6.07 50.36
N LEU A 4 11.56 7.26 49.98
CA LEU A 4 11.83 7.88 48.69
C LEU A 4 13.28 8.39 48.61
N LEU A 5 13.78 8.97 49.71
CA LEU A 5 15.17 9.44 49.86
C LEU A 5 16.19 8.29 49.80
N LEU A 6 15.88 7.15 50.43
CA LEU A 6 16.72 5.95 50.34
C LEU A 6 16.73 5.37 48.92
N CYS A 7 15.57 5.23 48.26
CA CYS A 7 15.50 4.75 46.88
C CYS A 7 16.33 5.62 45.92
N TRP A 8 16.23 6.95 46.06
CA TRP A 8 16.98 7.90 45.23
C TRP A 8 18.50 7.77 45.42
N ARG A 9 18.96 7.63 46.67
CA ARG A 9 20.39 7.44 46.95
C ARG A 9 20.89 6.10 46.41
N TYR A 10 20.07 5.05 46.49
CA TYR A 10 20.42 3.75 45.90
C TYR A 10 20.55 3.80 44.37
N LEU A 11 19.66 4.53 43.68
CA LEU A 11 19.66 4.66 42.22
C LEU A 11 20.91 5.39 41.69
N LYS A 12 21.41 6.39 42.42
CA LYS A 12 22.55 7.21 41.98
C LYS A 12 23.92 6.55 42.15
N THR A 13 24.02 5.46 42.92
CA THR A 13 25.32 4.94 43.37
C THR A 13 25.79 3.70 42.59
N ARG A 14 24.98 3.13 41.68
CA ARG A 14 25.36 1.89 40.98
C ARG A 14 24.96 1.85 39.50
N TYR A 15 25.96 1.73 38.63
CA TYR A 15 25.81 1.57 37.17
C TYR A 15 24.93 0.38 36.74
N ILE A 16 24.79 -0.64 37.58
CA ILE A 16 24.01 -1.86 37.28
C ILE A 16 22.50 -1.55 37.15
N ALA A 17 21.98 -0.60 37.94
CA ALA A 17 20.57 -0.20 37.84
C ALA A 17 20.29 0.58 36.55
N LEU A 18 21.26 1.34 36.05
CA LEU A 18 21.16 2.05 34.77
C LEU A 18 21.06 1.05 33.60
N ALA A 19 21.77 -0.08 33.67
CA ALA A 19 21.68 -1.12 32.64
C ALA A 19 20.26 -1.69 32.50
N CYS A 20 19.54 -1.90 33.62
CA CYS A 20 18.12 -2.29 33.59
C CYS A 20 17.25 -1.22 32.91
N ILE A 21 17.42 0.05 33.31
CA ILE A 21 16.63 1.16 32.76
C ILE A 21 16.83 1.25 31.26
N VAL A 22 18.08 1.17 30.79
CA VAL A 22 18.41 1.21 29.35
C VAL A 22 17.79 0.03 28.61
N SER A 23 17.85 -1.18 29.17
CA SER A 23 17.25 -2.38 28.55
C SER A 23 15.72 -2.25 28.42
N VAL A 24 15.02 -1.80 29.47
CA VAL A 24 13.57 -1.55 29.41
C VAL A 24 13.23 -0.40 28.46
N THR A 25 14.00 0.69 28.52
CA THR A 25 13.84 1.85 27.65
C THR A 25 13.90 1.44 26.19
N LEU A 26 14.94 0.67 25.80
CA LEU A 26 15.11 0.19 24.43
C LEU A 26 13.98 -0.76 24.03
N GLY A 27 13.60 -1.72 24.88
CA GLY A 27 12.51 -2.64 24.58
C GLY A 27 11.16 -1.95 24.34
N VAL A 28 10.81 -0.99 25.21
CA VAL A 28 9.58 -0.19 25.07
C VAL A 28 9.64 0.72 23.85
N ALA A 29 10.77 1.40 23.63
CA ALA A 29 10.94 2.29 22.48
C ALA A 29 10.81 1.51 21.16
N THR A 30 11.51 0.38 21.03
CA THR A 30 11.43 -0.48 19.84
C THR A 30 10.00 -0.99 19.61
N MET A 31 9.30 -1.41 20.66
CA MET A 31 7.92 -1.91 20.51
C MET A 31 6.95 -0.81 20.05
N ILE A 32 7.12 0.42 20.53
CA ILE A 32 6.33 1.59 20.10
C ILE A 32 6.61 1.92 18.63
N VAL A 33 7.89 2.01 18.25
CA VAL A 33 8.29 2.34 16.87
C VAL A 33 7.74 1.32 15.90
N VAL A 34 7.95 0.03 16.16
CA VAL A 34 7.49 -1.03 15.25
C VAL A 34 5.97 -1.07 15.15
N ASN A 35 5.23 -0.96 16.26
CA ASN A 35 3.76 -0.90 16.19
C ASN A 35 3.26 0.35 15.46
N SER A 36 3.94 1.49 15.62
CA SER A 36 3.54 2.73 14.96
C SER A 36 3.73 2.65 13.45
N VAL A 37 4.87 2.12 13.00
CA VAL A 37 5.17 1.91 11.58
C VAL A 37 4.21 0.87 10.98
N MET A 38 4.10 -0.32 11.60
CA MET A 38 3.22 -1.37 11.08
C MET A 38 1.74 -0.97 11.08
N GLY A 39 1.30 -0.24 12.11
CA GLY A 39 -0.04 0.32 12.19
C GLY A 39 -0.30 1.34 11.07
N GLY A 40 0.68 2.21 10.79
CA GLY A 40 0.62 3.16 9.68
C GLY A 40 0.56 2.46 8.33
N VAL A 41 1.48 1.55 8.05
CA VAL A 41 1.55 0.83 6.76
C VAL A 41 0.29 0.04 6.51
N SER A 42 -0.20 -0.67 7.54
CA SER A 42 -1.43 -1.44 7.43
C SER A 42 -2.64 -0.55 7.16
N ARG A 43 -2.73 0.60 7.82
CA ARG A 43 -3.85 1.54 7.64
C ARG A 43 -3.82 2.16 6.25
N GLU A 44 -2.69 2.72 5.84
CA GLU A 44 -2.53 3.35 4.54
C GLU A 44 -2.80 2.35 3.40
N THR A 45 -2.24 1.15 3.49
CA THR A 45 -2.48 0.09 2.49
C THR A 45 -3.97 -0.26 2.39
N LYS A 46 -4.67 -0.36 3.54
CA LYS A 46 -6.11 -0.65 3.57
C LYS A 46 -6.95 0.48 3.02
N GLU A 47 -6.64 1.74 3.36
CA GLU A 47 -7.33 2.93 2.87
C GLU A 47 -7.16 3.05 1.34
N ARG A 48 -5.92 3.00 0.84
CA ARG A 48 -5.67 3.04 -0.62
C ARG A 48 -6.33 1.88 -1.37
N MET A 49 -6.33 0.67 -0.81
CA MET A 49 -7.05 -0.46 -1.42
C MET A 49 -8.56 -0.23 -1.50
N ASN A 50 -9.15 0.36 -0.46
CA ASN A 50 -10.57 0.70 -0.46
C ASN A 50 -10.87 1.76 -1.51
N ASP A 51 -10.00 2.76 -1.66
CA ASP A 51 -10.16 3.84 -2.63
C ASP A 51 -9.97 3.38 -4.09
N VAL A 52 -9.24 2.28 -4.33
CA VAL A 52 -9.10 1.69 -5.67
C VAL A 52 -10.23 0.71 -6.04
N LEU A 53 -10.78 -0.03 -5.07
CA LEU A 53 -11.70 -1.15 -5.33
C LEU A 53 -13.18 -0.85 -5.02
N GLY A 54 -13.47 0.29 -4.39
CA GLY A 54 -14.78 0.62 -3.84
C GLY A 54 -15.11 -0.21 -2.59
N ASP A 55 -16.24 0.07 -1.93
CA ASP A 55 -16.61 -0.64 -0.70
C ASP A 55 -17.16 -2.04 -0.98
N ILE A 56 -18.08 -2.13 -1.94
CA ILE A 56 -18.74 -3.36 -2.36
C ILE A 56 -18.67 -3.47 -3.88
N THR A 57 -18.43 -4.68 -4.37
CA THR A 57 -18.52 -5.04 -5.79
C THR A 57 -19.51 -6.17 -5.98
N ILE A 58 -20.50 -5.94 -6.84
CA ILE A 58 -21.44 -6.96 -7.34
C ILE A 58 -20.93 -7.42 -8.70
N ARG A 59 -20.56 -8.68 -8.86
CA ARG A 59 -20.10 -9.26 -10.13
C ARG A 59 -21.12 -10.22 -10.71
N GLY A 60 -21.36 -10.12 -12.01
CA GLY A 60 -22.14 -11.10 -12.76
C GLY A 60 -21.33 -12.36 -13.01
N ARG A 61 -21.94 -13.54 -12.88
CA ARG A 61 -21.32 -14.83 -13.21
C ARG A 61 -21.53 -15.23 -14.69
N SER A 62 -22.30 -14.44 -15.43
CA SER A 62 -22.56 -14.65 -16.86
C SER A 62 -21.39 -14.16 -17.74
N LEU A 63 -21.11 -14.89 -18.82
CA LEU A 63 -20.14 -14.49 -19.85
C LEU A 63 -20.54 -13.20 -20.59
N GLU A 64 -21.85 -12.96 -20.71
CA GLU A 64 -22.41 -11.74 -21.30
C GLU A 64 -22.38 -10.57 -20.30
N GLY A 65 -22.29 -10.86 -19.01
CA GLY A 65 -22.35 -9.88 -17.93
C GLY A 65 -23.75 -9.70 -17.34
N ILE A 66 -23.89 -8.65 -16.56
CA ILE A 66 -25.10 -8.09 -15.97
C ILE A 66 -25.78 -7.20 -17.03
N PRO A 67 -27.00 -7.53 -17.50
CA PRO A 67 -27.79 -6.65 -18.35
C PRO A 67 -28.38 -5.49 -17.54
N ASN A 68 -28.59 -4.34 -18.18
CA ASN A 68 -29.38 -3.23 -17.62
C ASN A 68 -28.92 -2.86 -16.20
N TYR A 69 -27.76 -2.22 -16.13
CA TYR A 69 -27.18 -1.82 -14.85
C TYR A 69 -28.04 -0.74 -14.16
N GLU A 70 -28.88 -0.01 -14.90
CA GLU A 70 -29.82 0.98 -14.38
C GLU A 70 -30.92 0.35 -13.52
N TRP A 71 -31.45 -0.81 -13.92
CA TRP A 71 -32.38 -1.58 -13.09
C TRP A 71 -31.71 -2.03 -11.79
N HIS A 72 -30.46 -2.51 -11.88
CA HIS A 72 -29.69 -2.91 -10.70
C HIS A 72 -29.43 -1.72 -9.77
N HIS A 73 -29.12 -0.56 -10.33
CA HIS A 73 -28.94 0.68 -9.59
C HIS A 73 -30.21 1.02 -8.80
N GLN A 74 -31.39 0.96 -9.42
CA GLN A 74 -32.67 1.23 -8.74
C GLN A 74 -32.94 0.22 -7.61
N GLU A 75 -32.67 -1.06 -7.85
CA GLU A 75 -32.92 -2.10 -6.86
C GLU A 75 -31.96 -1.99 -5.66
N ILE A 76 -30.68 -1.69 -5.91
CA ILE A 76 -29.69 -1.45 -4.85
C ILE A 76 -30.09 -0.22 -4.03
N MET A 77 -30.49 0.89 -4.69
CA MET A 77 -31.00 2.07 -4.00
C MET A 77 -32.28 1.79 -3.22
N ARG A 78 -33.10 0.83 -3.63
CA ARG A 78 -34.27 0.42 -2.82
C ARG A 78 -33.87 -0.32 -1.55
N LEU A 79 -32.83 -1.14 -1.60
CA LEU A 79 -32.39 -1.99 -0.48
C LEU A 79 -31.52 -1.23 0.54
N LEU A 80 -30.53 -0.49 0.03
CA LEU A 80 -29.55 0.21 0.86
C LEU A 80 -29.89 1.69 1.02
N GLY A 81 -30.74 2.27 0.16
CA GLY A 81 -31.29 3.61 0.32
C GLY A 81 -30.22 4.66 0.59
N ASP A 82 -30.37 5.31 1.73
CA ASP A 82 -29.49 6.36 2.21
C ASP A 82 -28.06 5.88 2.50
N ASP A 83 -27.76 4.58 2.59
CA ASP A 83 -26.41 4.12 2.94
C ASP A 83 -25.43 4.18 1.76
N VAL A 84 -25.91 4.33 0.52
CA VAL A 84 -25.08 4.40 -0.70
C VAL A 84 -24.79 5.85 -1.05
N VAL A 85 -23.50 6.17 -1.23
CA VAL A 85 -23.05 7.49 -1.70
C VAL A 85 -23.06 7.55 -3.21
N ALA A 86 -22.47 6.55 -3.86
CA ALA A 86 -22.33 6.48 -5.30
C ALA A 86 -22.24 5.03 -5.79
N MET A 87 -22.54 4.84 -7.07
CA MET A 87 -22.40 3.56 -7.77
C MET A 87 -21.87 3.79 -9.17
N THR A 88 -21.08 2.83 -9.66
CA THR A 88 -20.52 2.88 -11.01
C THR A 88 -20.61 1.51 -11.68
N PRO A 89 -21.10 1.44 -12.93
CA PRO A 89 -20.94 0.25 -13.75
C PRO A 89 -19.47 0.11 -14.19
N VAL A 90 -18.99 -1.12 -14.29
CA VAL A 90 -17.64 -1.42 -14.78
C VAL A 90 -17.67 -2.66 -15.68
N ALA A 91 -16.85 -2.63 -16.74
CA ALA A 91 -16.55 -3.78 -17.56
C ALA A 91 -15.07 -4.18 -17.47
N HIS A 92 -14.77 -5.24 -16.74
CA HIS A 92 -13.46 -5.90 -16.67
C HIS A 92 -13.25 -6.95 -17.75
N VAL A 93 -12.29 -6.77 -18.65
CA VAL A 93 -12.03 -7.70 -19.75
C VAL A 93 -10.55 -8.12 -19.71
N PRO A 94 -10.25 -9.41 -19.59
CA PRO A 94 -8.86 -9.87 -19.73
C PRO A 94 -8.42 -9.68 -21.18
N ALA A 95 -7.23 -9.12 -21.37
CA ALA A 95 -6.67 -8.80 -22.67
C ALA A 95 -5.15 -9.07 -22.69
N MET A 96 -4.58 -9.08 -23.89
CA MET A 96 -3.13 -9.01 -24.11
C MET A 96 -2.82 -7.64 -24.70
N LEU A 97 -1.92 -6.92 -24.07
CA LEU A 97 -1.38 -5.67 -24.58
C LEU A 97 -0.12 -5.97 -25.38
N GLY A 98 -0.01 -5.35 -26.56
CA GLY A 98 1.14 -5.36 -27.43
C GLY A 98 1.63 -3.95 -27.70
N TYR A 99 2.94 -3.74 -27.60
CA TYR A 99 3.57 -2.45 -27.87
C TYR A 99 5.02 -2.65 -28.35
N TYR A 100 5.55 -1.64 -29.04
CA TYR A 100 6.93 -1.65 -29.51
C TYR A 100 7.81 -0.88 -28.52
N THR A 101 8.90 -1.51 -28.07
CA THR A 101 9.94 -0.83 -27.28
C THR A 101 11.31 -1.26 -27.78
N SER A 102 12.22 -0.30 -27.97
CA SER A 102 13.58 -0.57 -28.49
C SER A 102 13.62 -1.41 -29.78
N GLY A 103 12.60 -1.27 -30.65
CA GLY A 103 12.49 -2.03 -31.90
C GLY A 103 12.03 -3.49 -31.75
N GLN A 104 11.65 -3.93 -30.55
CA GLN A 104 11.06 -5.24 -30.31
C GLN A 104 9.58 -5.11 -29.94
N TYR A 105 8.76 -6.04 -30.44
CA TYR A 105 7.36 -6.15 -30.05
C TYR A 105 7.26 -6.93 -28.74
N MET A 106 6.77 -6.26 -27.69
CA MET A 106 6.53 -6.87 -26.40
C MET A 106 5.05 -7.16 -26.24
N THR A 107 4.73 -8.26 -25.55
CA THR A 107 3.35 -8.63 -25.21
C THR A 107 3.25 -8.91 -23.73
N GLN A 108 2.19 -8.39 -23.11
CA GLN A 108 1.92 -8.57 -21.69
C GLN A 108 0.43 -8.79 -21.44
N GLN A 109 0.11 -9.61 -20.45
CA GLN A 109 -1.28 -9.77 -20.01
C GLN A 109 -1.74 -8.53 -19.25
N VAL A 110 -2.95 -8.05 -19.55
CA VAL A 110 -3.55 -6.90 -18.88
C VAL A 110 -5.05 -7.14 -18.68
N GLN A 111 -5.66 -6.34 -17.82
CA GLN A 111 -7.08 -6.28 -17.58
C GLN A 111 -7.58 -4.91 -18.03
N VAL A 112 -8.33 -4.89 -19.12
CA VAL A 112 -8.97 -3.68 -19.61
C VAL A 112 -10.20 -3.41 -18.76
N MET A 113 -10.32 -2.19 -18.25
CA MET A 113 -11.39 -1.75 -17.38
C MET A 113 -12.13 -0.61 -18.06
N GLY A 114 -13.32 -0.92 -18.57
CA GLY A 114 -14.26 0.08 -19.08
C GLY A 114 -14.92 0.79 -17.92
N ILE A 115 -14.72 2.11 -17.83
CA ILE A 115 -15.28 2.97 -16.78
C ILE A 115 -15.97 4.19 -17.38
N ASP A 116 -16.93 4.72 -16.64
CA ASP A 116 -17.37 6.12 -16.78
C ASP A 116 -16.57 6.96 -15.79
N PRO A 117 -15.71 7.91 -16.23
CA PRO A 117 -14.79 8.60 -15.34
C PRO A 117 -15.47 9.37 -14.20
N GLU A 118 -16.62 9.99 -14.47
CA GLU A 118 -17.34 10.78 -13.47
C GLU A 118 -17.93 9.89 -12.37
N SER A 119 -18.70 8.86 -12.75
CA SER A 119 -19.28 7.94 -11.75
C SER A 119 -18.21 7.11 -11.05
N TYR A 120 -17.16 6.72 -11.79
CA TYR A 120 -16.08 5.93 -11.25
C TYR A 120 -15.29 6.73 -10.20
N ASN A 121 -15.02 8.02 -10.43
CA ASN A 121 -14.32 8.87 -9.46
C ASN A 121 -15.07 9.06 -8.14
N GLN A 122 -16.41 9.03 -8.17
CA GLN A 122 -17.22 9.13 -6.95
C GLN A 122 -17.17 7.86 -6.10
N VAL A 123 -16.86 6.72 -6.72
CA VAL A 123 -16.80 5.41 -6.04
C VAL A 123 -15.37 5.04 -5.66
N CYS A 124 -14.44 5.23 -6.58
CA CYS A 124 -13.01 4.99 -6.44
C CYS A 124 -12.29 6.31 -6.68
N ALA A 125 -11.25 6.64 -5.92
CA ALA A 125 -10.53 7.93 -6.03
C ALA A 125 -9.67 8.03 -7.30
N TYR A 126 -10.28 7.86 -8.47
CA TYR A 126 -9.61 7.68 -9.76
C TYR A 126 -8.79 8.89 -10.18
N THR A 127 -9.35 10.10 -10.05
CA THR A 127 -8.71 11.31 -10.55
C THR A 127 -7.48 11.70 -9.74
N GLU A 128 -7.40 11.33 -8.46
CA GLU A 128 -6.27 11.62 -7.59
C GLU A 128 -4.95 11.02 -8.11
N PHE A 129 -5.05 9.89 -8.82
CA PHE A 129 -3.90 9.09 -9.27
C PHE A 129 -3.47 9.38 -10.72
N LEU A 130 -4.19 10.22 -11.45
CA LEU A 130 -3.84 10.62 -12.81
C LEU A 130 -2.66 11.58 -12.83
N GLN A 131 -1.82 11.50 -13.87
CA GLN A 131 -0.59 12.30 -13.98
C GLN A 131 -0.78 13.64 -14.69
N HIS A 132 -1.89 13.86 -15.40
CA HIS A 132 -2.17 15.15 -16.00
C HIS A 132 -3.06 16.03 -15.08
N PRO A 133 -2.65 17.27 -14.75
CA PRO A 133 -3.43 18.16 -13.87
C PRO A 133 -4.88 18.38 -14.30
N GLU A 134 -5.13 18.58 -15.59
CA GLU A 134 -6.50 18.78 -16.10
C GLU A 134 -7.37 17.54 -15.91
N ASN A 135 -6.82 16.34 -16.09
CA ASN A 135 -7.57 15.10 -15.91
C ASN A 135 -7.91 14.84 -14.44
N ARG A 136 -7.16 15.45 -13.50
CA ARG A 136 -7.50 15.39 -12.08
C ARG A 136 -8.76 16.18 -11.73
N GLU A 137 -9.05 17.25 -12.47
CA GLU A 137 -10.25 18.07 -12.30
C GLU A 137 -11.41 17.62 -13.19
N HIS A 138 -11.09 17.29 -14.44
CA HIS A 138 -12.04 16.90 -15.49
C HIS A 138 -11.52 15.66 -16.20
N PRO A 139 -11.80 14.45 -15.67
CA PRO A 139 -11.25 13.24 -16.26
C PRO A 139 -11.90 12.94 -17.60
N ASP A 140 -11.08 12.89 -18.64
CA ASP A 140 -11.46 12.41 -19.96
C ASP A 140 -10.39 11.45 -20.52
N PHE A 141 -10.70 10.86 -21.66
CA PHE A 141 -9.78 9.99 -22.39
C PHE A 141 -9.27 10.70 -23.65
N GLU A 142 -9.07 12.02 -23.60
CA GLU A 142 -8.52 12.80 -24.72
C GLU A 142 -7.05 13.12 -24.45
N LEU A 143 -6.22 13.00 -25.49
CA LEU A 143 -4.80 13.28 -25.39
C LEU A 143 -4.57 14.77 -25.18
N LYS A 144 -3.81 15.12 -24.14
CA LYS A 144 -3.46 16.51 -23.83
C LYS A 144 -2.22 16.95 -24.61
N ASP A 145 -2.10 18.26 -24.85
CA ASP A 145 -0.98 18.81 -25.65
C ASP A 145 0.38 18.63 -24.98
N SER A 146 0.48 18.97 -23.69
CA SER A 146 1.66 18.88 -22.82
C SER A 146 1.26 19.16 -21.36
N GLY A 147 2.20 19.09 -20.41
CA GLY A 147 1.94 19.50 -19.02
C GLY A 147 1.70 18.35 -18.05
N TYR A 148 2.04 17.12 -18.44
CA TYR A 148 2.08 15.98 -17.53
C TYR A 148 3.14 16.18 -16.44
N ASP A 149 2.87 15.59 -15.28
CA ASP A 149 3.75 15.72 -14.12
C ASP A 149 5.16 15.17 -14.38
N THR A 150 6.13 16.07 -14.32
CA THR A 150 7.57 15.74 -14.37
C THR A 150 8.11 15.32 -13.00
N VAL A 151 7.34 15.51 -11.95
CA VAL A 151 7.65 15.09 -10.59
C VAL A 151 6.36 14.56 -9.99
N ASP A 152 6.45 13.48 -9.23
CA ASP A 152 5.29 12.87 -8.58
C ASP A 152 4.51 13.90 -7.72
N HIS A 153 3.27 14.21 -8.10
CA HIS A 153 2.41 15.17 -7.42
C HIS A 153 1.93 14.67 -6.05
N SER A 154 1.90 13.35 -5.85
CA SER A 154 1.55 12.74 -4.57
C SER A 154 2.74 12.67 -3.60
N ALA A 155 3.94 13.07 -4.03
CA ALA A 155 5.10 13.07 -3.16
C ALA A 155 4.98 14.17 -2.10
N SER A 156 5.14 13.79 -0.83
CA SER A 156 5.11 14.73 0.29
C SER A 156 6.23 15.77 0.24
N ASN A 157 7.39 15.40 -0.32
CA ASN A 157 8.53 16.28 -0.52
C ASN A 157 8.94 16.34 -2.01
N PRO A 158 8.46 17.34 -2.75
CA PRO A 158 8.75 17.49 -4.18
C PRO A 158 10.25 17.62 -4.51
N ALA A 159 11.06 18.12 -3.57
CA ALA A 159 12.50 18.30 -3.79
C ALA A 159 13.29 16.98 -3.77
N LYS A 160 12.72 15.92 -3.19
CA LYS A 160 13.32 14.58 -3.14
C LYS A 160 12.64 13.58 -4.07
N ALA A 161 11.51 13.96 -4.65
CA ALA A 161 10.78 13.12 -5.59
C ALA A 161 11.60 12.92 -6.88
N GLN A 162 11.50 11.72 -7.43
CA GLN A 162 12.26 11.36 -8.61
C GLN A 162 11.77 12.14 -9.83
N SER A 163 12.72 12.76 -10.55
CA SER A 163 12.41 13.51 -11.76
C SER A 163 12.07 12.59 -12.93
N ARG A 164 11.04 12.95 -13.67
CA ARG A 164 10.47 12.30 -14.85
C ARG A 164 10.50 13.28 -16.02
N GLU A 165 11.67 13.85 -16.32
CA GLU A 165 11.81 14.94 -17.31
C GLU A 165 11.19 14.63 -18.68
N VAL A 166 11.20 13.35 -19.08
CA VAL A 166 10.62 12.87 -20.34
C VAL A 166 9.10 13.11 -20.42
N MET A 167 8.40 13.15 -19.27
CA MET A 167 6.97 13.47 -19.21
C MET A 167 6.66 14.90 -19.65
N ALA A 168 7.65 15.82 -19.62
CA ALA A 168 7.46 17.20 -20.08
C ALA A 168 7.08 17.27 -21.56
N THR A 169 7.55 16.32 -22.36
CA THR A 169 7.28 16.24 -23.80
C THR A 169 6.08 15.36 -24.14
N ALA A 170 5.54 14.61 -23.18
CA ALA A 170 4.41 13.70 -23.41
C ALA A 170 3.15 14.44 -23.89
N GLY A 171 2.26 13.71 -24.58
CA GLY A 171 1.05 14.26 -25.18
C GLY A 171 1.14 14.37 -26.71
N TRP A 172 0.37 15.31 -27.27
CA TRP A 172 0.44 15.61 -28.70
C TRP A 172 1.83 16.05 -29.16
N LEU A 173 2.60 16.71 -28.28
CA LEU A 173 3.98 17.11 -28.60
C LEU A 173 4.86 15.89 -28.92
N HIS A 174 4.89 14.90 -28.03
CA HIS A 174 5.59 13.63 -28.23
C HIS A 174 5.08 12.90 -29.48
N ARG A 175 3.74 12.76 -29.59
CA ARG A 175 3.12 12.05 -30.72
C ARG A 175 3.49 12.65 -32.08
N ARG A 176 3.47 13.98 -32.21
CA ARG A 176 3.88 14.69 -33.44
C ARG A 176 5.37 14.50 -33.74
N GLN A 177 6.23 14.51 -32.72
CA GLN A 177 7.67 14.26 -32.89
C GLN A 177 7.94 12.84 -33.39
N VAL A 178 7.26 11.84 -32.83
CA VAL A 178 7.34 10.44 -33.30
C VAL A 178 6.82 10.30 -34.73
N ALA A 179 5.69 10.92 -35.06
CA ALA A 179 5.13 10.89 -36.40
C ALA A 179 6.07 11.53 -37.45
N GLU A 180 6.70 12.67 -37.13
CA GLU A 180 7.71 13.28 -37.99
C GLU A 180 8.95 12.40 -38.15
N PHE A 181 9.41 11.78 -37.06
CA PHE A 181 10.56 10.89 -37.09
C PHE A 181 10.31 9.67 -37.97
N ASN A 182 9.15 9.01 -37.82
CA ASN A 182 8.75 7.88 -38.65
C ASN A 182 8.64 8.27 -40.12
N LYS A 183 8.04 9.42 -40.43
CA LYS A 183 7.98 9.95 -41.80
C LYS A 183 9.37 10.19 -42.40
N ARG A 184 10.36 10.63 -41.61
CA ARG A 184 11.74 10.80 -42.08
C ARG A 184 12.43 9.46 -42.33
N LEU A 185 12.16 8.45 -41.50
CA LEU A 185 12.67 7.08 -41.71
C LEU A 185 12.12 6.46 -42.99
N GLU A 186 10.82 6.63 -43.26
CA GLU A 186 10.18 6.17 -44.50
C GLU A 186 10.72 6.89 -45.76
N VAL A 187 11.19 8.14 -45.62
CA VAL A 187 11.75 8.95 -46.70
C VAL A 187 13.27 8.76 -46.86
N SER A 188 13.94 8.04 -45.95
CA SER A 188 15.38 7.80 -46.02
C SER A 188 15.71 6.78 -47.14
N PRO A 189 16.53 7.12 -48.15
CA PRO A 189 16.64 6.39 -49.43
C PRO A 189 17.51 5.11 -49.38
N GLU A 190 17.66 4.44 -48.23
CA GLU A 190 18.46 3.21 -48.12
C GLU A 190 17.68 1.90 -48.28
N SER A 191 16.34 1.91 -48.23
CA SER A 191 15.54 0.81 -48.79
C SER A 191 15.36 1.06 -50.28
N THR A 192 16.39 0.68 -51.04
CA THR A 192 16.35 0.60 -52.50
C THR A 192 15.13 -0.22 -52.89
N HIS A 193 14.08 0.44 -53.38
CA HIS A 193 13.09 -0.20 -54.22
C HIS A 193 13.84 -0.82 -55.40
N LEU A 194 14.03 -2.14 -55.36
CA LEU A 194 14.01 -2.89 -56.60
C LEU A 194 12.63 -2.61 -57.21
N GLN A 195 12.60 -1.68 -58.15
CA GLN A 195 11.47 -1.50 -59.05
C GLN A 195 11.34 -2.77 -59.87
N ASP A 196 10.65 -3.76 -59.32
CA ASP A 196 10.08 -4.85 -60.10
C ASP A 196 8.96 -4.26 -60.95
N THR A 197 9.36 -3.84 -62.14
CA THR A 197 8.48 -3.60 -63.28
C THR A 197 8.07 -4.96 -63.83
N ASP A 198 7.24 -5.69 -63.09
CA ASP A 198 6.69 -6.97 -63.55
C ASP A 198 5.16 -6.96 -63.40
N ASP A 199 4.51 -6.56 -64.49
CA ASP A 199 3.05 -6.55 -64.67
C ASP A 199 2.58 -7.99 -64.94
N ASN A 200 2.79 -8.88 -63.96
CA ASN A 200 2.51 -10.31 -64.07
C ASN A 200 1.27 -10.69 -63.24
N PRO A 201 0.12 -11.03 -63.87
CA PRO A 201 -1.15 -11.30 -63.18
C PRO A 201 -1.19 -12.59 -62.35
N HIS A 202 -0.05 -13.29 -62.20
CA HIS A 202 0.09 -14.53 -61.44
C HIS A 202 1.18 -14.49 -60.36
N ASN A 203 1.55 -13.31 -59.85
CA ASN A 203 2.49 -13.21 -58.74
C ASN A 203 1.91 -13.84 -57.45
N PRO A 204 2.47 -14.98 -56.95
CA PRO A 204 2.01 -15.62 -55.72
C PRO A 204 2.37 -14.83 -54.44
N PHE A 205 3.14 -13.74 -54.58
CA PHE A 205 3.50 -12.80 -53.53
C PHE A 205 2.73 -11.46 -53.64
N ALA A 206 1.78 -11.33 -54.58
CA ALA A 206 0.85 -10.19 -54.62
C ALA A 206 -0.30 -10.31 -53.59
N ALA A 207 -0.25 -11.34 -52.74
CA ALA A 207 -1.24 -11.59 -51.69
C ALA A 207 -0.90 -10.77 -50.44
N GLU A 208 -1.50 -9.58 -50.41
CA GLU A 208 -1.93 -8.73 -49.28
C GLU A 208 -1.66 -7.28 -49.65
N SER A 209 -2.50 -6.74 -50.52
CA SER A 209 -2.78 -5.31 -50.45
C SER A 209 -3.28 -5.07 -49.03
N ALA A 210 -2.49 -4.31 -48.26
CA ALA A 210 -2.88 -3.84 -46.95
C ALA A 210 -4.32 -3.32 -47.01
N PRO A 211 -5.17 -3.64 -46.00
CA PRO A 211 -6.52 -3.11 -45.98
C PRO A 211 -6.44 -1.59 -46.17
N VAL A 212 -7.29 -1.07 -47.05
CA VAL A 212 -7.44 0.36 -47.36
C VAL A 212 -7.26 1.14 -46.07
N ALA A 213 -6.14 1.85 -45.94
CA ALA A 213 -5.87 2.65 -44.77
C ALA A 213 -7.04 3.64 -44.64
N GLU A 214 -7.81 3.53 -43.57
CA GLU A 214 -8.56 4.69 -43.10
C GLU A 214 -7.60 5.87 -43.06
N ASP A 215 -8.06 7.05 -43.49
CA ASP A 215 -7.31 8.30 -43.52
C ASP A 215 -6.97 8.74 -42.09
N PHE A 216 -6.13 7.97 -41.41
CA PHE A 216 -5.70 8.15 -40.04
C PHE A 216 -4.33 8.79 -40.07
N ASN A 217 -4.26 10.05 -39.67
CA ASN A 217 -3.03 10.80 -39.56
C ASN A 217 -2.54 10.77 -38.11
N PRO A 218 -1.44 10.05 -37.78
CA PRO A 218 -0.95 9.95 -36.40
C PRO A 218 -0.62 11.30 -35.75
N ALA A 219 -0.38 12.36 -36.53
CA ALA A 219 -0.06 13.68 -36.00
C ALA A 219 -1.27 14.51 -35.55
N THR A 220 -2.48 14.14 -35.99
CA THR A 220 -3.74 14.88 -35.70
C THR A 220 -4.85 14.00 -35.14
N ASP A 221 -4.78 12.70 -35.41
CA ASP A 221 -5.84 11.76 -35.10
C ASP A 221 -5.41 10.84 -33.97
N GLN A 222 -6.38 10.57 -33.10
CA GLN A 222 -6.23 9.78 -31.91
C GLN A 222 -7.15 8.55 -32.02
N HIS A 223 -6.64 7.37 -31.63
CA HIS A 223 -7.48 6.19 -31.46
C HIS A 223 -8.30 6.29 -30.17
N THR A 224 -9.08 5.26 -29.81
CA THR A 224 -9.79 5.31 -28.52
C THR A 224 -8.77 5.52 -27.39
N GLY A 225 -8.96 6.59 -26.63
CA GLY A 225 -8.04 6.97 -25.57
C GLY A 225 -8.08 5.99 -24.42
N THR A 226 -6.92 5.81 -23.79
CA THR A 226 -6.76 4.86 -22.71
C THR A 226 -5.77 5.36 -21.68
N VAL A 227 -6.06 5.10 -20.40
CA VAL A 227 -5.16 5.42 -19.30
C VAL A 227 -4.48 4.15 -18.84
N VAL A 228 -3.15 4.15 -18.84
CA VAL A 228 -2.33 2.98 -18.52
C VAL A 228 -1.67 3.17 -17.15
N GLN A 229 -1.54 2.10 -16.38
CA GLN A 229 -0.85 2.18 -15.09
C GLN A 229 0.64 2.56 -15.25
N LEU A 230 1.13 3.48 -14.42
CA LEU A 230 2.49 4.00 -14.51
C LEU A 230 3.54 2.90 -14.40
N GLY A 231 3.36 1.96 -13.45
CA GLY A 231 4.29 0.84 -13.25
C GLY A 231 4.48 -0.07 -14.47
N PHE A 232 3.54 -0.07 -15.42
CA PHE A 232 3.68 -0.77 -16.69
C PHE A 232 4.55 -0.01 -17.70
N CYS A 233 4.48 1.32 -17.68
CA CYS A 233 5.15 2.17 -18.64
C CYS A 233 6.63 2.43 -18.28
N THR A 234 7.03 2.15 -17.04
CA THR A 234 8.33 2.50 -16.49
C THR A 234 9.27 1.30 -16.33
N HIS A 235 10.57 1.56 -16.44
CA HIS A 235 11.63 0.61 -16.08
C HIS A 235 12.76 1.32 -15.34
N GLU A 236 13.56 0.55 -14.61
CA GLU A 236 14.72 1.08 -13.92
C GLU A 236 15.91 1.28 -14.86
N THR A 237 16.56 2.42 -14.71
CA THR A 237 17.87 2.70 -15.31
C THR A 237 18.95 2.46 -14.25
N GLY A 238 20.11 1.91 -14.64
CA GLY A 238 21.19 1.49 -13.73
C GLY A 238 21.83 2.55 -12.81
N ALA A 239 21.33 3.78 -12.80
CA ALA A 239 21.69 4.86 -11.86
C ALA A 239 20.54 5.23 -10.89
N GLY A 240 19.54 4.35 -10.74
CA GLY A 240 18.35 4.64 -9.92
C GLY A 240 17.41 5.66 -10.55
N GLY A 241 17.44 5.82 -11.88
CA GLY A 241 16.52 6.66 -12.65
C GLY A 241 15.33 5.85 -13.18
N ILE A 242 14.19 6.50 -13.38
CA ILE A 242 13.05 5.90 -14.08
C ILE A 242 13.17 6.21 -15.57
N GLY A 243 13.25 5.16 -16.39
CA GLY A 243 13.04 5.23 -17.82
C GLY A 243 11.60 4.91 -18.19
N PHE A 244 11.15 5.37 -19.35
CA PHE A 244 9.81 5.08 -19.88
C PHE A 244 9.93 4.26 -21.17
N HIS A 245 9.12 3.20 -21.27
CA HIS A 245 8.90 2.45 -22.51
C HIS A 245 7.67 2.95 -23.28
N LEU A 246 6.74 3.57 -22.57
CA LEU A 246 5.52 4.16 -23.10
C LEU A 246 5.28 5.51 -22.46
N LEU A 247 4.82 6.46 -23.26
CA LEU A 247 4.43 7.80 -22.84
C LEU A 247 3.01 8.09 -23.32
N PRO A 248 2.29 9.01 -22.66
CA PRO A 248 1.12 9.61 -23.24
C PRO A 248 1.41 10.13 -24.65
N GLY A 249 0.61 9.68 -25.62
CA GLY A 249 0.79 9.93 -27.05
C GLY A 249 1.20 8.70 -27.86
N ASP A 250 1.70 7.63 -27.23
CA ASP A 250 2.03 6.37 -27.91
C ASP A 250 0.76 5.56 -28.24
N ASP A 251 0.82 4.81 -29.34
CA ASP A 251 -0.23 3.85 -29.72
C ASP A 251 0.13 2.44 -29.27
N ILE A 252 -0.86 1.75 -28.71
CA ILE A 252 -0.74 0.39 -28.22
C ILE A 252 -1.83 -0.49 -28.84
N GLU A 253 -1.57 -1.79 -28.93
CA GLU A 253 -2.51 -2.76 -29.48
C GLU A 253 -3.05 -3.66 -28.37
N ILE A 254 -4.36 -3.76 -28.23
CA ILE A 254 -4.98 -4.69 -27.29
C ILE A 254 -5.70 -5.80 -28.03
N THR A 255 -5.53 -7.03 -27.54
CA THR A 255 -6.24 -8.22 -28.01
C THR A 255 -7.10 -8.79 -26.90
N PHE A 256 -8.41 -8.88 -27.08
CA PHE A 256 -9.34 -9.42 -26.09
C PHE A 256 -10.45 -10.27 -26.72
N PRO A 257 -11.06 -11.22 -25.98
CA PRO A 257 -12.14 -12.04 -26.50
C PRO A 257 -13.47 -11.27 -26.58
N SER A 258 -14.18 -11.42 -27.69
CA SER A 258 -15.53 -10.90 -27.86
C SER A 258 -16.53 -11.52 -26.87
N ALA A 259 -17.64 -10.81 -26.62
CA ALA A 259 -18.72 -11.30 -25.74
C ALA A 259 -19.58 -12.42 -26.37
N GLY A 260 -19.46 -12.64 -27.68
CA GLY A 260 -20.24 -13.62 -28.43
C GLY A 260 -19.88 -15.07 -28.11
N ARG A 261 -20.74 -16.00 -28.54
CA ARG A 261 -20.51 -17.45 -28.44
C ARG A 261 -20.43 -18.07 -29.85
N PRO A 262 -19.30 -18.66 -30.25
CA PRO A 262 -18.02 -18.75 -29.53
C PRO A 262 -17.29 -17.39 -29.46
N PRO A 263 -16.44 -17.17 -28.44
CA PRO A 263 -15.64 -15.95 -28.34
C PRO A 263 -14.62 -15.90 -29.47
N LYS A 264 -14.47 -14.73 -30.08
CA LYS A 264 -13.49 -14.46 -31.14
C LYS A 264 -12.44 -13.47 -30.64
N PRO A 265 -11.16 -13.61 -31.00
CA PRO A 265 -10.16 -12.60 -30.69
C PRO A 265 -10.49 -11.32 -31.46
N LEU A 266 -10.50 -10.20 -30.75
CA LEU A 266 -10.64 -8.86 -31.31
C LEU A 266 -9.35 -8.11 -31.02
N VAL A 267 -8.85 -7.43 -32.05
CA VAL A 267 -7.66 -6.59 -31.96
C VAL A 267 -8.10 -5.15 -32.13
N SER A 268 -7.62 -4.25 -31.28
CA SER A 268 -7.94 -2.83 -31.35
C SER A 268 -6.72 -2.00 -30.99
N LYS A 269 -6.49 -0.92 -31.74
CA LYS A 269 -5.47 0.07 -31.42
C LYS A 269 -6.05 1.13 -30.50
N LEU A 270 -5.28 1.51 -29.49
CA LEU A 270 -5.61 2.54 -28.51
C LEU A 270 -4.47 3.55 -28.42
N THR A 271 -4.79 4.78 -28.03
CA THR A 271 -3.78 5.82 -27.78
C THR A 271 -3.68 6.03 -26.28
N VAL A 272 -2.47 5.99 -25.73
CA VAL A 272 -2.23 6.29 -24.30
C VAL A 272 -2.46 7.78 -24.08
N THR A 273 -3.45 8.15 -23.28
CA THR A 273 -3.81 9.56 -23.03
C THR A 273 -3.35 10.07 -21.68
N ASP A 274 -3.24 9.19 -20.69
CA ASP A 274 -2.69 9.53 -19.37
C ASP A 274 -2.11 8.28 -18.71
N LEU A 275 -1.38 8.50 -17.63
CA LEU A 275 -0.85 7.45 -16.77
C LEU A 275 -1.58 7.48 -15.41
N TYR A 276 -1.78 6.31 -14.82
CA TYR A 276 -2.42 6.14 -13.52
C TYR A 276 -1.46 5.50 -12.52
N ASP A 277 -1.24 6.14 -11.38
CA ASP A 277 -0.32 5.66 -10.36
C ASP A 277 -1.07 5.40 -9.04
N SER A 278 -1.48 4.14 -8.80
CA SER A 278 -2.22 3.80 -7.59
C SER A 278 -1.38 3.85 -6.32
N LYS A 279 -0.06 3.99 -6.47
CA LYS A 279 0.93 3.90 -5.39
C LYS A 279 0.89 2.57 -4.64
N ILE A 280 0.27 1.54 -5.22
CA ILE A 280 0.24 0.18 -4.72
C ILE A 280 0.88 -0.68 -5.81
N GLN A 281 2.19 -0.90 -5.70
CA GLN A 281 2.96 -1.63 -6.71
C GLN A 281 2.39 -3.03 -7.03
N MET A 282 1.78 -3.69 -6.04
CA MET A 282 1.15 -5.01 -6.24
C MET A 282 -0.12 -4.96 -7.12
N VAL A 283 -0.76 -3.79 -7.22
CA VAL A 283 -1.95 -3.54 -8.05
C VAL A 283 -1.58 -2.79 -9.34
N ASP A 284 -0.47 -2.05 -9.34
CA ASP A 284 0.07 -1.39 -10.52
C ASP A 284 0.74 -2.41 -11.47
N GLY A 285 0.45 -2.29 -12.77
CA GLY A 285 1.11 -3.05 -13.84
C GLY A 285 0.22 -4.04 -14.60
N ASN A 286 -1.08 -4.13 -14.28
CA ASN A 286 -1.98 -5.09 -14.92
C ASN A 286 -3.35 -4.51 -15.32
N ILE A 287 -3.65 -3.23 -15.08
CA ILE A 287 -4.93 -2.61 -15.42
C ILE A 287 -4.74 -1.48 -16.43
N ILE A 288 -5.62 -1.42 -17.41
CA ILE A 288 -5.74 -0.33 -18.37
C ILE A 288 -7.17 0.19 -18.33
N PHE A 289 -7.37 1.49 -18.21
CA PHE A 289 -8.69 2.11 -18.21
C PHE A 289 -9.05 2.62 -19.58
N MET A 290 -10.32 2.48 -19.94
CA MET A 290 -10.85 3.07 -21.17
C MET A 290 -12.33 3.44 -21.01
N PRO A 291 -12.91 4.22 -21.95
CA PRO A 291 -14.34 4.54 -21.88
C PRO A 291 -15.19 3.28 -21.89
N LEU A 292 -16.10 3.15 -20.92
CA LEU A 292 -17.03 2.01 -20.82
C LEU A 292 -17.80 1.78 -22.12
N ASP A 293 -18.31 2.86 -22.72
CA ASP A 293 -19.09 2.80 -23.95
C ASP A 293 -18.29 2.21 -25.11
N LYS A 294 -17.03 2.61 -25.24
CA LYS A 294 -16.13 2.12 -26.29
C LYS A 294 -15.76 0.66 -26.08
N LEU A 295 -15.48 0.26 -24.84
CA LEU A 295 -15.21 -1.14 -24.54
C LEU A 295 -16.44 -2.02 -24.85
N GLN A 296 -17.64 -1.56 -24.50
CA GLN A 296 -18.88 -2.27 -24.80
C GLN A 296 -19.12 -2.41 -26.31
N GLU A 297 -18.92 -1.32 -27.06
CA GLU A 297 -19.02 -1.31 -28.53
C GLU A 297 -18.05 -2.30 -29.16
N MET A 298 -16.75 -2.18 -28.85
CA MET A 298 -15.72 -3.02 -29.44
C MET A 298 -15.90 -4.49 -29.09
N ARG A 299 -16.22 -4.82 -27.83
CA ARG A 299 -16.36 -6.21 -27.38
C ARG A 299 -17.68 -6.86 -27.83
N GLY A 300 -18.66 -6.06 -28.29
CA GLY A 300 -20.00 -6.52 -28.60
C GLY A 300 -20.83 -6.84 -27.35
N MET A 301 -20.70 -6.03 -26.30
CA MET A 301 -21.48 -6.11 -25.06
C MET A 301 -22.77 -5.30 -25.14
N ILE A 302 -23.32 -5.17 -26.34
CA ILE A 302 -24.58 -4.48 -26.62
C ILE A 302 -25.45 -5.48 -27.35
N ASP A 303 -26.64 -5.76 -26.83
CA ASP A 303 -27.61 -6.59 -27.50
C ASP A 303 -28.01 -5.96 -28.85
N PRO A 304 -27.79 -6.62 -30.00
CA PRO A 304 -28.12 -6.05 -31.30
C PRO A 304 -29.62 -5.80 -31.53
N GLN A 305 -30.50 -6.50 -30.82
CA GLN A 305 -31.96 -6.39 -30.97
C GLN A 305 -32.56 -5.41 -29.95
N SER A 306 -32.14 -5.50 -28.69
CA SER A 306 -32.72 -4.71 -27.61
C SER A 306 -31.95 -3.42 -27.33
N GLY A 307 -30.70 -3.30 -27.80
CA GLY A 307 -29.81 -2.17 -27.49
C GLY A 307 -29.33 -2.14 -26.04
N VAL A 308 -29.65 -3.16 -25.24
CA VAL A 308 -29.27 -3.24 -23.83
C VAL A 308 -27.76 -3.42 -23.72
N ARG A 309 -27.15 -2.55 -22.93
CA ARG A 309 -25.73 -2.60 -22.61
C ARG A 309 -25.49 -3.55 -21.43
N PHE A 310 -24.42 -4.32 -21.52
CA PHE A 310 -23.99 -5.23 -20.47
C PHE A 310 -22.73 -4.71 -19.78
N VAL A 311 -22.61 -5.02 -18.50
CA VAL A 311 -21.43 -4.73 -17.66
C VAL A 311 -21.09 -6.01 -16.90
N ASN A 312 -19.94 -6.14 -16.24
CA ASN A 312 -19.67 -7.36 -15.45
C ASN A 312 -19.54 -7.12 -13.96
N ALA A 313 -19.36 -5.86 -13.57
CA ALA A 313 -19.34 -5.45 -12.19
C ALA A 313 -20.12 -4.15 -12.00
N ILE A 314 -20.70 -4.02 -10.81
CA ILE A 314 -21.23 -2.77 -10.28
C ILE A 314 -20.48 -2.53 -8.97
N GLN A 315 -19.79 -1.41 -8.86
CA GLN A 315 -19.07 -1.01 -7.66
C GLN A 315 -19.86 0.06 -6.92
N LEU A 316 -19.76 0.03 -5.59
CA LEU A 316 -20.52 0.90 -4.70
C LEU A 316 -19.58 1.55 -3.68
N LYS A 317 -19.84 2.82 -3.35
CA LYS A 317 -19.29 3.50 -2.17
C LYS A 317 -20.40 3.74 -1.17
N LEU A 318 -20.16 3.36 0.07
CA LEU A 318 -21.10 3.50 1.18
C LEU A 318 -20.76 4.73 2.01
N LYS A 319 -21.74 5.20 2.80
CA LYS A 319 -21.51 6.29 3.74
C LYS A 319 -20.51 5.88 4.82
N PRO A 320 -19.66 6.82 5.30
CA PRO A 320 -18.74 6.54 6.40
C PRO A 320 -19.48 5.99 7.63
N GLY A 321 -19.00 4.87 8.16
CA GLY A 321 -19.57 4.22 9.36
C GLY A 321 -20.60 3.13 9.10
N VAL A 322 -21.04 2.93 7.85
CA VAL A 322 -21.90 1.79 7.48
C VAL A 322 -21.07 0.50 7.49
N ASP A 323 -21.62 -0.57 8.09
CA ASP A 323 -20.98 -1.88 8.06
C ASP A 323 -21.13 -2.55 6.68
N GLN A 324 -20.01 -2.65 5.98
CA GLN A 324 -19.92 -3.21 4.63
C GLN A 324 -20.31 -4.69 4.60
N ASN A 325 -20.09 -5.45 5.69
CA ASN A 325 -20.47 -6.87 5.73
C ASN A 325 -21.99 -7.02 5.78
N THR A 326 -22.66 -6.24 6.63
CA THR A 326 -24.12 -6.21 6.70
C THR A 326 -24.73 -5.82 5.35
N ALA A 327 -24.23 -4.75 4.71
CA ALA A 327 -24.69 -4.32 3.40
C ALA A 327 -24.47 -5.40 2.32
N ARG A 328 -23.30 -6.05 2.31
CA ARG A 328 -23.02 -7.18 1.42
C ARG A 328 -24.00 -8.33 1.63
N ASP A 329 -24.29 -8.68 2.87
CA ASP A 329 -25.13 -9.84 3.19
C ASP A 329 -26.60 -9.58 2.81
N LEU A 330 -27.09 -8.34 2.97
CA LEU A 330 -28.40 -7.92 2.44
C LEU A 330 -28.46 -8.04 0.91
N LEU A 331 -27.42 -7.59 0.21
CA LEU A 331 -27.34 -7.72 -1.25
C LEU A 331 -27.27 -9.19 -1.70
N ARG A 332 -26.58 -10.05 -0.95
CA ARG A 332 -26.51 -11.50 -1.22
C ARG A 332 -27.84 -12.22 -1.01
N GLU A 333 -28.65 -11.76 -0.07
CA GLU A 333 -29.99 -12.32 0.15
C GLU A 333 -30.94 -11.95 -0.99
N HIS A 334 -30.81 -10.73 -1.52
CA HIS A 334 -31.66 -10.25 -2.60
C HIS A 334 -31.25 -10.79 -3.99
N PHE A 335 -29.95 -10.74 -4.32
CA PHE A 335 -29.44 -11.17 -5.62
C PHE A 335 -29.11 -12.66 -5.62
N GLN A 336 -29.65 -13.41 -6.59
CA GLN A 336 -29.49 -14.86 -6.65
C GLN A 336 -27.99 -15.28 -6.73
N PRO A 337 -27.49 -16.13 -5.83
CA PRO A 337 -26.06 -16.50 -5.76
C PRO A 337 -25.50 -17.18 -7.02
N HIS A 338 -26.35 -17.79 -7.84
CA HIS A 338 -25.95 -18.46 -9.07
C HIS A 338 -25.69 -17.48 -10.22
N LEU A 339 -26.26 -16.27 -10.14
CA LEU A 339 -26.13 -15.23 -11.16
C LEU A 339 -25.18 -14.12 -10.73
N TYR A 340 -25.14 -13.82 -9.43
CA TYR A 340 -24.39 -12.71 -8.87
C TYR A 340 -23.47 -13.18 -7.74
N SER A 341 -22.31 -12.56 -7.66
CA SER A 341 -21.40 -12.68 -6.53
C SER A 341 -21.16 -11.29 -5.95
N VAL A 342 -21.46 -11.10 -4.67
CA VAL A 342 -21.24 -9.82 -3.98
C VAL A 342 -20.05 -9.96 -3.04
N TYR A 343 -19.10 -9.04 -3.16
CA TYR A 343 -17.87 -9.00 -2.38
C TYR A 343 -17.67 -7.63 -1.76
N THR A 344 -17.14 -7.56 -0.54
CA THR A 344 -16.46 -6.34 -0.08
C THR A 344 -15.04 -6.29 -0.66
N TRP A 345 -14.40 -5.12 -0.65
CA TRP A 345 -12.96 -5.04 -0.99
C TRP A 345 -12.10 -5.95 -0.10
N ARG A 346 -12.49 -6.14 1.17
CA ARG A 346 -11.80 -7.06 2.10
C ARG A 346 -11.93 -8.52 1.67
N ASP A 347 -13.08 -8.91 1.12
CA ASP A 347 -13.28 -10.25 0.58
C ASP A 347 -12.40 -10.49 -0.65
N LEU A 348 -12.22 -9.47 -1.50
CA LEU A 348 -11.36 -9.55 -2.69
C LEU A 348 -9.87 -9.62 -2.33
N GLN A 349 -9.45 -8.96 -1.25
CA GLN A 349 -8.04 -8.88 -0.81
C GLN A 349 -7.73 -9.74 0.44
N GLY A 350 -8.58 -10.73 0.73
CA GLY A 350 -8.47 -11.58 1.92
C GLY A 350 -7.08 -12.19 2.16
N PRO A 351 -6.41 -12.80 1.15
CA PRO A 351 -5.07 -13.35 1.32
C PRO A 351 -4.04 -12.32 1.78
N MET A 352 -4.07 -11.12 1.20
CA MET A 352 -3.12 -10.05 1.54
C MET A 352 -3.38 -9.48 2.94
N LEU A 353 -4.64 -9.20 3.28
CA LEU A 353 -4.99 -8.73 4.62
C LEU A 353 -4.62 -9.75 5.71
N THR A 354 -4.74 -11.04 5.38
CA THR A 354 -4.32 -12.13 6.27
C THR A 354 -2.80 -12.15 6.42
N ALA A 355 -2.05 -11.99 5.33
CA ALA A 355 -0.59 -11.91 5.38
C ALA A 355 -0.11 -10.76 6.28
N ILE A 356 -0.66 -9.55 6.10
CA ILE A 356 -0.35 -8.37 6.95
C ILE A 356 -0.68 -8.66 8.41
N THR A 357 -1.82 -9.30 8.67
CA THR A 357 -2.24 -9.63 10.04
C THR A 357 -1.29 -10.63 10.70
N VAL A 358 -0.90 -11.69 9.98
CA VAL A 358 0.06 -12.70 10.47
C VAL A 358 1.41 -12.05 10.77
N GLU A 359 1.88 -11.16 9.90
CA GLU A 359 3.13 -10.43 10.10
C GLU A 359 3.11 -9.57 11.37
N ILE A 360 2.04 -8.79 11.58
CA ILE A 360 1.86 -7.99 12.80
C ILE A 360 1.87 -8.88 14.06
N VAL A 361 1.22 -10.04 14.01
CA VAL A 361 1.18 -10.98 15.14
C VAL A 361 2.58 -11.53 15.45
N ILE A 362 3.35 -11.92 14.43
CA ILE A 362 4.72 -12.44 14.60
C ILE A 362 5.64 -11.35 15.17
N LEU A 363 5.61 -10.13 14.63
CA LEU A 363 6.42 -9.03 15.13
C LEU A 363 6.09 -8.69 16.57
N ASN A 364 4.80 -8.63 16.93
CA ASN A 364 4.38 -8.37 18.30
C ASN A 364 4.80 -9.50 19.26
N LEU A 365 4.78 -10.76 18.82
CA LEU A 365 5.30 -11.88 19.60
C LEU A 365 6.81 -11.75 19.86
N LEU A 366 7.58 -11.40 18.83
CA LEU A 366 9.03 -11.20 18.94
C LEU A 366 9.38 -10.02 19.86
N LEU A 367 8.68 -8.90 19.72
CA LEU A 367 8.88 -7.72 20.57
C LEU A 367 8.52 -8.02 22.03
N PHE A 368 7.42 -8.74 22.26
CA PHE A 368 7.09 -9.22 23.60
C PHE A 368 8.20 -10.10 24.19
N LEU A 369 8.80 -11.01 23.40
CA LEU A 369 9.91 -11.84 23.84
C LEU A 369 11.14 -10.99 24.23
N ILE A 370 11.45 -9.94 23.47
CA ILE A 370 12.55 -9.02 23.79
C ILE A 370 12.32 -8.36 25.16
N ILE A 371 11.10 -7.88 25.43
CA ILE A 371 10.75 -7.28 26.73
C ILE A 371 10.77 -8.34 27.84
N ALA A 372 10.31 -9.56 27.57
CA ALA A 372 10.36 -10.66 28.54
C ALA A 372 11.81 -11.04 28.90
N VAL A 373 12.71 -11.11 27.92
CA VAL A 373 14.16 -11.35 28.12
C VAL A 373 14.78 -10.20 28.92
N ALA A 374 14.43 -8.95 28.62
CA ALA A 374 14.83 -7.80 29.43
C ALA A 374 14.34 -7.92 30.89
N GLY A 375 13.11 -8.43 31.09
CA GLY A 375 12.55 -8.76 32.40
C GLY A 375 13.39 -9.75 33.20
N PHE A 376 13.94 -10.79 32.57
CA PHE A 376 14.90 -11.69 33.23
C PHE A 376 16.21 -10.99 33.60
N GLY A 377 16.66 -10.04 32.79
CA GLY A 377 17.79 -9.18 33.13
C GLY A 377 17.52 -8.37 34.41
N ILE A 378 16.32 -7.79 34.52
CA ILE A 378 15.87 -7.10 35.73
C ILE A 378 15.91 -8.06 36.93
N LEU A 379 15.33 -9.25 36.80
CA LEU A 379 15.33 -10.26 37.86
C LEU A 379 16.74 -10.57 38.36
N ALA A 380 17.69 -10.83 37.45
CA ALA A 380 19.07 -11.15 37.79
C ALA A 380 19.78 -9.99 38.51
N ILE A 381 19.60 -8.77 38.03
CA ILE A 381 20.20 -7.57 38.63
C ILE A 381 19.58 -7.29 40.00
N PHE A 382 18.26 -7.40 40.15
CA PHE A 382 17.58 -7.23 41.43
C PHE A 382 18.00 -8.29 42.44
N PHE A 383 18.17 -9.54 41.99
CA PHE A 383 18.68 -10.60 42.84
C PHE A 383 20.08 -10.28 43.35
N MET A 384 20.97 -9.80 42.47
CA MET A 384 22.32 -9.38 42.86
C MET A 384 22.27 -8.23 43.88
N ILE A 385 21.42 -7.23 43.67
CA ILE A 385 21.23 -6.12 44.62
C ILE A 385 20.83 -6.62 46.01
N VAL A 386 19.92 -7.59 46.10
CA VAL A 386 19.50 -8.18 47.38
C VAL A 386 20.67 -8.90 48.06
N VAL A 387 21.46 -9.68 47.31
CA VAL A 387 22.61 -10.40 47.84
C VAL A 387 23.68 -9.44 48.38
N GLU A 388 24.02 -8.39 47.63
CA GLU A 388 25.00 -7.39 48.06
C GLU A 388 24.51 -6.55 49.26
N LYS A 389 23.19 -6.49 49.46
CA LYS A 389 22.55 -5.73 50.54
C LYS A 389 22.06 -6.58 51.70
N THR A 390 22.50 -7.83 51.79
CA THR A 390 22.19 -8.78 52.88
C THR A 390 22.40 -8.14 54.26
N ARG A 391 23.56 -7.49 54.51
CA ARG A 391 23.86 -6.86 55.80
C ARG A 391 22.89 -5.72 56.15
N ASP A 392 22.60 -4.84 55.20
CA ASP A 392 21.70 -3.70 55.39
C ASP A 392 20.27 -4.18 55.71
N ILE A 393 19.82 -5.26 55.06
CA ILE A 393 18.53 -5.91 55.33
C ILE A 393 18.50 -6.50 56.75
N GLY A 394 19.60 -7.14 57.18
CA GLY A 394 19.77 -7.68 58.53
C GLY A 394 19.65 -6.62 59.62
N ILE A 395 20.28 -5.46 59.42
CA ILE A 395 20.19 -4.30 60.34
C ILE A 395 18.76 -3.77 60.39
N LEU A 396 18.08 -3.62 59.24
CA LEU A 396 16.68 -3.17 59.22
C LEU A 396 15.76 -4.11 60.01
N LYS A 397 15.93 -5.42 59.85
CA LYS A 397 15.12 -6.40 60.57
C LYS A 397 15.45 -6.48 62.06
N SER A 398 16.71 -6.31 62.47
CA SER A 398 17.06 -6.26 63.89
C SER A 398 16.51 -5.01 64.60
N LEU A 399 16.32 -3.91 63.86
CA LEU A 399 15.62 -2.71 64.32
C LEU A 399 14.09 -2.85 64.33
N GLY A 400 13.53 -4.01 63.96
CA GLY A 400 12.09 -4.29 64.04
C GLY A 400 11.33 -4.12 62.72
N ALA A 401 11.99 -4.00 61.57
CA ALA A 401 11.29 -3.97 60.28
C ALA A 401 10.58 -5.30 59.99
N SER A 402 9.29 -5.24 59.66
CA SER A 402 8.51 -6.42 59.27
C SER A 402 8.93 -6.96 57.90
N SER A 403 8.74 -8.26 57.66
CA SER A 403 9.03 -8.90 56.36
C SER A 403 8.28 -8.25 55.20
N SER A 404 7.01 -7.88 55.40
CA SER A 404 6.22 -7.13 54.42
C SER A 404 6.76 -5.71 54.19
N GLY A 405 7.32 -5.09 55.23
CA GLY A 405 7.98 -3.78 55.14
C GLY A 405 9.24 -3.82 54.27
N VAL A 406 10.09 -4.85 54.45
CA VAL A 406 11.27 -5.09 53.62
C VAL A 406 10.86 -5.41 52.18
N MET A 407 9.86 -6.29 51.98
CA MET A 407 9.34 -6.62 50.65
C MET A 407 8.85 -5.37 49.90
N GLY A 408 8.09 -4.50 50.59
CA GLY A 408 7.58 -3.26 50.00
C GLY A 408 8.65 -2.28 49.55
N ILE A 409 9.83 -2.26 50.19
CA ILE A 409 10.97 -1.44 49.74
C ILE A 409 11.45 -1.93 48.37
N PHE A 410 11.68 -3.24 48.22
CA PHE A 410 12.17 -3.82 46.97
C PHE A 410 11.12 -3.78 45.85
N LEU A 411 9.84 -3.99 46.16
CA LEU A 411 8.76 -3.84 45.17
C LEU A 411 8.60 -2.40 44.68
N THR A 412 8.71 -1.40 45.58
CA THR A 412 8.70 0.02 45.20
C THR A 412 9.89 0.35 44.30
N TYR A 413 11.05 -0.27 44.56
CA TYR A 413 12.24 -0.14 43.73
C TYR A 413 12.02 -0.75 42.32
N GLY A 414 11.41 -1.94 42.26
CA GLY A 414 10.91 -2.59 41.04
C GLY A 414 10.01 -1.68 40.21
N PHE A 415 8.98 -1.16 40.86
CA PHE A 415 8.04 -0.23 40.25
C PHE A 415 8.72 1.05 39.77
N SER A 416 9.62 1.64 40.56
CA SER A 416 10.33 2.88 40.19
C SER A 416 11.21 2.67 38.95
N LEU A 417 11.89 1.54 38.87
CA LEU A 417 12.71 1.17 37.71
C LEU A 417 11.86 0.92 36.47
N GLY A 418 10.74 0.20 36.62
CA GLY A 418 9.77 0.01 35.54
C GLY A 418 9.17 1.32 35.05
N LEU A 419 8.80 2.22 35.96
CA LEU A 419 8.23 3.53 35.64
C LEU A 419 9.22 4.42 34.89
N VAL A 420 10.46 4.52 35.35
CA VAL A 420 11.49 5.33 34.68
C VAL A 420 11.86 4.71 33.33
N GLY A 421 12.08 3.39 33.27
CA GLY A 421 12.39 2.70 32.03
C GLY A 421 11.28 2.79 30.99
N ALA A 422 10.02 2.56 31.39
CA ALA A 422 8.87 2.70 30.51
C ALA A 422 8.64 4.17 30.11
N GLY A 423 8.78 5.12 31.03
CA GLY A 423 8.64 6.55 30.74
C GLY A 423 9.69 7.05 29.73
N CYS A 424 10.97 6.73 29.96
CA CYS A 424 12.04 7.03 29.01
C CYS A 424 11.84 6.29 27.68
N GLY A 425 11.38 5.05 27.71
CA GLY A 425 11.09 4.25 26.52
C GLY A 425 9.94 4.80 25.69
N VAL A 426 8.88 5.28 26.33
CA VAL A 426 7.77 5.97 25.66
C VAL A 426 8.25 7.26 25.04
N LEU A 427 8.98 8.10 25.79
CA LEU A 427 9.51 9.35 25.26
C LEU A 427 10.42 9.11 24.05
N LEU A 428 11.39 8.19 24.18
CA LEU A 428 12.32 7.84 23.10
C LEU A 428 11.58 7.22 21.91
N GLY A 429 10.66 6.29 22.15
CA GLY A 429 9.87 5.63 21.11
C GLY A 429 8.99 6.60 20.33
N LEU A 430 8.36 7.56 21.01
CA LEU A 430 7.58 8.63 20.37
C LEU A 430 8.46 9.57 19.55
N ILE A 431 9.62 9.98 20.09
CA ILE A 431 10.59 10.81 19.36
C ILE A 431 11.02 10.09 18.07
N ILE A 432 11.37 8.81 18.16
CA ILE A 432 11.77 8.03 16.99
C ILE A 432 10.59 7.85 16.02
N ALA A 433 9.39 7.51 16.51
CA ALA A 433 8.22 7.30 15.65
C ALA A 433 7.85 8.55 14.85
N TYR A 434 7.84 9.73 15.47
CA TYR A 434 7.54 10.99 14.78
C TYR A 434 8.65 11.45 13.83
N ASN A 435 9.90 11.01 14.04
CA ASN A 435 11.04 11.38 13.19
C ASN A 435 11.59 10.18 12.42
N VAL A 436 10.76 9.14 12.19
CA VAL A 436 11.25 7.87 11.61
C VAL A 436 11.84 8.10 10.22
N GLN A 437 11.24 9.02 9.45
CA GLN A 437 11.68 9.38 8.11
C GLN A 437 13.08 10.01 8.13
N GLU A 438 13.29 11.05 8.95
CA GLU A 438 14.57 11.75 9.07
C GLU A 438 15.68 10.80 9.58
N ILE A 439 15.33 9.93 10.53
CA ILE A 439 16.26 8.94 11.09
C ILE A 439 16.65 7.90 10.05
N ALA A 440 15.69 7.40 9.27
CA ALA A 440 15.94 6.43 8.20
C ALA A 440 16.87 7.04 7.13
N GLU A 441 16.59 8.26 6.67
CA GLU A 441 17.43 8.95 5.69
C GLU A 441 18.86 9.22 6.21
N ALA A 442 18.98 9.68 7.47
CA ALA A 442 20.29 9.89 8.09
C ALA A 442 21.07 8.57 8.19
N PHE A 443 20.38 7.46 8.47
CA PHE A 443 21.00 6.13 8.50
C PHE A 443 21.41 5.67 7.10
N ALA A 444 20.63 5.95 6.05
CA ALA A 444 20.97 5.62 4.66
C ALA A 444 22.28 6.30 4.24
N VAL A 445 22.37 7.62 4.46
CA VAL A 445 23.56 8.43 4.16
C VAL A 445 24.77 7.91 4.94
N PHE A 446 24.58 7.56 6.22
CA PHE A 446 25.66 7.05 7.06
C PHE A 446 26.13 5.65 6.65
N ALA A 447 25.21 4.75 6.33
CA ALA A 447 25.50 3.37 5.98
C ALA A 447 26.03 3.23 4.54
N GLY A 448 25.86 4.25 3.70
CA GLY A 448 26.17 4.17 2.27
C GLY A 448 25.29 3.14 1.55
N ILE A 449 24.11 2.87 2.12
CA ILE A 449 23.10 1.98 1.58
C ILE A 449 21.95 2.87 1.16
N ASP A 450 21.52 2.76 -0.10
CA ASP A 450 20.20 3.24 -0.50
C ASP A 450 19.17 2.34 0.19
N LEU A 451 18.77 2.72 1.42
CA LEU A 451 17.74 2.00 2.18
C LEU A 451 16.41 1.91 1.42
N TYR A 452 16.23 2.85 0.48
CA TYR A 452 15.18 2.91 -0.49
C TYR A 452 15.82 2.68 -1.85
N ASP A 453 15.77 1.44 -2.33
CA ASP A 453 15.80 1.27 -3.77
C ASP A 453 14.57 2.03 -4.28
N SER A 454 14.80 3.19 -4.89
CA SER A 454 13.76 4.13 -5.35
C SER A 454 12.86 3.49 -6.41
N SER A 455 13.11 2.24 -6.78
CA SER A 455 12.33 1.39 -7.66
C SER A 455 11.13 0.67 -7.02
N ILE A 456 11.19 0.34 -5.72
CA ILE A 456 10.14 -0.46 -5.05
C ILE A 456 9.17 0.44 -4.26
N TYR A 457 9.67 1.52 -3.67
CA TYR A 457 8.86 2.51 -2.95
C TYR A 457 9.36 3.95 -3.25
N PRO A 458 9.12 4.47 -4.46
CA PRO A 458 9.71 5.74 -4.91
C PRO A 458 9.27 6.95 -4.06
N THR A 459 8.09 6.91 -3.44
CA THR A 459 7.46 8.10 -2.83
C THR A 459 6.53 7.83 -1.64
N LEU A 460 6.50 6.62 -1.06
CA LEU A 460 5.80 6.44 0.22
C LEU A 460 6.72 6.88 1.36
N GLU A 461 6.37 8.02 1.99
CA GLU A 461 6.78 8.25 3.37
C GLU A 461 6.44 7.02 4.20
N ILE A 462 7.29 6.63 5.16
CA ILE A 462 6.91 5.55 6.08
C ILE A 462 5.70 6.03 6.88
N PRO A 463 4.49 5.50 6.63
CA PRO A 463 3.33 5.92 7.39
C PRO A 463 3.52 5.48 8.84
N THR A 464 3.31 6.42 9.76
CA THR A 464 3.34 6.13 11.19
C THR A 464 2.01 6.49 11.83
N LEU A 465 1.43 5.52 12.53
CA LEU A 465 0.20 5.70 13.28
C LEU A 465 0.45 5.39 14.75
N VAL A 466 0.64 6.44 15.55
CA VAL A 466 0.79 6.31 17.00
C VAL A 466 -0.58 6.22 17.64
N GLU A 467 -0.99 5.01 18.02
CA GLU A 467 -2.24 4.80 18.75
C GLU A 467 -2.03 4.92 20.27
N PRO A 468 -2.65 5.91 20.97
CA PRO A 468 -2.41 6.13 22.39
C PRO A 468 -2.75 4.93 23.28
N PHE A 469 -3.75 4.15 22.86
CA PHE A 469 -4.14 2.91 23.55
C PHE A 469 -3.02 1.87 23.53
N THR A 470 -2.43 1.64 22.35
CA THR A 470 -1.31 0.70 22.16
C THR A 470 -0.08 1.14 22.96
N VAL A 471 0.28 2.43 22.91
CA VAL A 471 1.40 2.98 23.70
C VAL A 471 1.17 2.79 25.20
N SER A 472 -0.05 3.06 25.68
CA SER A 472 -0.41 2.90 27.09
C SER A 472 -0.32 1.43 27.53
N TRP A 473 -0.79 0.50 26.68
CA TRP A 473 -0.74 -0.93 26.97
C TRP A 473 0.70 -1.47 27.02
N ILE A 474 1.56 -1.02 26.10
CA ILE A 474 2.99 -1.36 26.10
C ILE A 474 3.68 -0.87 27.38
N ALA A 475 3.43 0.39 27.78
CA ALA A 475 4.01 0.97 28.99
C ALA A 475 3.55 0.21 30.25
N LEU A 476 2.26 -0.08 30.36
CA LEU A 476 1.70 -0.86 31.47
C LEU A 476 2.24 -2.29 31.49
N GLY A 477 2.37 -2.93 30.33
CA GLY A 477 2.95 -4.27 30.20
C GLY A 477 4.41 -4.33 30.66
N ALA A 478 5.23 -3.39 30.22
CA ALA A 478 6.63 -3.29 30.62
C ALA A 478 6.79 -3.01 32.13
N MET A 479 5.96 -2.11 32.68
CA MET A 479 5.91 -1.87 34.14
C MET A 479 5.47 -3.14 34.89
N GLY A 480 4.48 -3.86 34.38
CA GLY A 480 4.02 -5.14 34.93
C GLY A 480 5.14 -6.18 34.98
N ILE A 481 5.88 -6.34 33.88
CA ILE A 481 7.03 -7.27 33.80
C ILE A 481 8.13 -6.86 34.79
N ALA A 482 8.46 -5.57 34.90
CA ALA A 482 9.46 -5.08 35.84
C ALA A 482 9.08 -5.35 37.31
N VAL A 483 7.80 -5.13 37.65
CA VAL A 483 7.28 -5.46 38.99
C VAL A 483 7.33 -6.96 39.22
N LEU A 484 6.84 -7.79 38.30
CA LEU A 484 6.86 -9.25 38.41
C LEU A 484 8.29 -9.79 38.58
N ALA A 485 9.25 -9.29 37.81
CA ALA A 485 10.66 -9.65 37.95
C ALA A 485 11.24 -9.29 39.33
N SER A 486 10.76 -8.20 39.95
CA SER A 486 11.21 -7.78 41.28
C SER A 486 10.58 -8.58 42.44
N VAL A 487 9.47 -9.30 42.20
CA VAL A 487 8.76 -10.05 43.25
C VAL A 487 9.64 -11.13 43.87
N PHE A 488 10.34 -11.92 43.06
CA PHE A 488 11.13 -13.04 43.56
C PHE A 488 12.31 -12.59 44.47
N PRO A 489 13.15 -11.61 44.06
CA PRO A 489 14.17 -11.05 44.94
C PRO A 489 13.59 -10.39 46.20
N ALA A 490 12.46 -9.69 46.08
CA ALA A 490 11.79 -9.05 47.21
C ALA A 490 11.32 -10.08 48.26
N LEU A 491 10.74 -11.21 47.81
CA LEU A 491 10.36 -12.32 48.69
C LEU A 491 11.57 -12.95 49.39
N ARG A 492 12.70 -13.08 48.67
CA ARG A 492 13.94 -13.59 49.26
C ARG A 492 14.48 -12.67 50.36
N ALA A 493 14.52 -11.35 50.12
CA ALA A 493 14.89 -10.36 51.14
C ALA A 493 13.95 -10.41 52.37
N ALA A 494 12.65 -10.54 52.11
CA ALA A 494 11.63 -10.62 53.14
C ALA A 494 11.74 -11.89 54.02
N LYS A 495 12.32 -12.99 53.52
CA LYS A 495 12.49 -14.24 54.27
C LYS A 495 13.83 -14.37 55.00
N MET A 496 14.78 -13.46 54.79
CA MET A 496 16.12 -13.52 55.39
C MET A 496 16.11 -13.33 56.91
N HIS A 497 16.81 -14.18 57.67
CA HIS A 497 16.90 -14.06 59.13
C HIS A 497 17.97 -13.01 59.54
N PRO A 498 17.72 -12.16 60.56
CA PRO A 498 18.67 -11.12 60.97
C PRO A 498 20.02 -11.69 61.42
N VAL A 499 19.99 -12.82 62.12
CA VAL A 499 21.18 -13.50 62.64
C VAL A 499 22.05 -14.02 61.49
N GLU A 500 21.43 -14.63 60.47
CA GLU A 500 22.15 -15.11 59.29
C GLU A 500 22.73 -13.97 58.47
N ALA A 501 21.97 -12.88 58.31
CA ALA A 501 22.40 -11.71 57.55
C ALA A 501 23.59 -10.95 58.16
N LEU A 502 23.77 -11.03 59.48
CA LEU A 502 24.86 -10.38 60.22
C LEU A 502 26.06 -11.32 60.48
N ARG A 503 25.93 -12.62 60.18
CA ARG A 503 26.96 -13.64 60.46
C ARG A 503 28.02 -13.77 59.36
N PHE A 504 27.73 -13.27 58.15
CA PHE A 504 28.68 -13.29 57.03
C PHE A 504 29.71 -12.17 57.17
N GLU A 505 30.89 -12.54 57.72
CA GLU A 505 32.20 -12.03 57.31
C GLU A 505 32.88 -13.09 56.43
#